data_AF-A0A918R9I4-F1
#
_entry.id   AF-A0A918R9I4-F1
#
_cell.length_a   1.000
_cell.length_b   1.000
_cell.length_c   1.000
_cell.angle_alpha   90.00
_cell.angle_beta   90.00
_cell.angle_gamma   90.00
#
_symmetry.space_group_name_H-M   'P 1'
#
loop_
_entity.id
_entity.type
_entity.pdbx_description
1 polymer ?
#
loop_
_entity_poly.entity_id
_entity_poly.type
_entity_poly.pdbx_seq_one_letter_code
_entity_poly.pdbx_strand_id
1 'polypeptide(L)'
;MGGATRTLLAGLAALGLSGCNMVVSERPWFNAASGPQLKDGIWAMVDTEDCVVDPAAALPDWPDCARPVLARGGEYLGPASDDDELPPAQRLDPARWDRIAHVLADGRPQIDQIASKGPVLASGPPVDGVDEGKPFYIYTAVQPVALDDAGRITALRRWPVLCGPKPARKANKPGRSRFVTDKPFKGLAIKGEGCTAKDVAALRRAAAGSEAIAGGDGFAIITSRWVRDYAP
;
A
#
# COMPACT_ATOMS: atom_id res chain seq x y z
N MET A 1 47.38 -28.20 26.93
CA MET A 1 47.34 -29.29 25.93
C MET A 1 45.87 -29.70 25.82
N GLY A 2 45.12 -29.12 24.88
CA GLY A 2 44.78 -29.73 23.59
C GLY A 2 43.54 -30.63 23.80
N GLY A 3 42.34 -30.37 23.31
CA GLY A 3 41.91 -29.79 22.04
C GLY A 3 41.15 -30.88 21.26
N ALA A 4 39.83 -30.77 21.10
CA ALA A 4 39.08 -31.49 20.08
C ALA A 4 37.72 -30.81 19.78
N THR A 5 37.61 -30.37 18.53
CA THR A 5 36.55 -29.64 17.84
C THR A 5 35.32 -30.49 17.52
N ARG A 6 34.12 -29.89 17.51
CA ARG A 6 32.95 -30.25 16.66
C ARG A 6 31.92 -29.11 16.72
N THR A 7 31.99 -28.15 15.80
CA THR A 7 31.19 -28.04 14.56
C THR A 7 29.71 -27.72 14.77
N LEU A 8 29.37 -26.48 14.39
CA LEU A 8 28.12 -25.94 13.85
C LEU A 8 26.77 -26.53 14.28
N LEU A 9 25.94 -25.66 14.90
CA LEU A 9 24.51 -25.58 14.61
C LEU A 9 24.16 -24.11 14.30
N ALA A 10 24.54 -23.67 13.10
CA ALA A 10 23.85 -22.58 12.42
C ALA A 10 22.54 -23.17 11.87
N GLY A 11 21.55 -23.31 12.74
CA GLY A 11 20.28 -23.97 12.45
C GLY A 11 19.18 -22.98 12.13
N LEU A 12 18.93 -22.79 10.84
CA LEU A 12 17.63 -22.51 10.20
C LEU A 12 16.67 -21.55 10.94
N ALA A 13 16.84 -20.25 10.73
CA ALA A 13 15.72 -19.32 10.67
C ALA A 13 15.21 -19.26 9.21
N ALA A 14 14.56 -20.33 8.77
CA ALA A 14 13.86 -20.40 7.49
C ALA A 14 12.39 -20.73 7.76
N LEU A 15 11.72 -19.82 8.44
CA LEU A 15 10.27 -19.86 8.61
C LEU A 15 9.67 -19.05 7.47
N GLY A 16 8.83 -19.73 6.69
CA GLY A 16 8.15 -19.22 5.53
C GLY A 16 7.29 -18.03 5.93
N LEU A 17 7.57 -16.91 5.30
CA LEU A 17 6.74 -15.74 5.34
C LEU A 17 5.49 -16.08 4.47
N SER A 18 4.55 -15.16 4.29
CA SER A 18 3.63 -15.28 3.14
C SER A 18 3.56 -13.92 2.46
N GLY A 19 4.64 -13.56 1.78
CA GLY A 19 4.79 -12.23 1.19
C GLY A 19 3.83 -12.01 0.03
N CYS A 20 3.00 -10.97 0.14
CA CYS A 20 2.24 -10.39 -0.95
C CYS A 20 3.18 -10.01 -2.12
N ASN A 21 2.69 -10.07 -3.36
CA ASN A 21 3.44 -9.78 -4.58
C ASN A 21 3.89 -8.30 -4.73
N MET A 22 4.03 -7.53 -3.65
CA MET A 22 4.27 -6.09 -3.66
C MET A 22 5.76 -5.75 -3.52
N VAL A 23 6.15 -4.60 -4.05
CA VAL A 23 7.45 -4.01 -3.80
C VAL A 23 7.45 -3.31 -2.44
N VAL A 24 8.50 -3.57 -1.65
CA VAL A 24 8.71 -3.01 -0.32
C VAL A 24 10.16 -2.56 -0.13
N SER A 25 10.43 -1.74 0.88
CA SER A 25 11.78 -1.44 1.35
C SER A 25 11.83 -1.09 2.83
N GLU A 26 13.00 -1.24 3.44
CA GLU A 26 13.25 -0.84 4.84
C GLU A 26 13.55 0.66 4.98
N ARG A 27 13.96 1.30 3.88
CA ARG A 27 14.31 2.72 3.83
C ARG A 27 13.47 3.43 2.76
N PRO A 28 13.13 4.69 2.97
CA PRO A 28 12.40 5.45 1.97
C PRO A 28 13.28 5.65 0.73
N TRP A 29 12.67 5.53 -0.45
CA TRP A 29 13.24 5.94 -1.73
C TRP A 29 13.03 7.43 -2.00
N PHE A 30 12.00 8.02 -1.38
CA PHE A 30 11.65 9.44 -1.51
C PHE A 30 11.64 10.11 -0.14
N ASN A 31 12.32 11.26 -0.03
CA ASN A 31 12.43 12.02 1.22
C ASN A 31 11.56 13.28 1.24
N ALA A 32 10.96 13.63 0.10
CA ALA A 32 10.11 14.80 -0.05
C ALA A 32 9.07 14.56 -1.15
N ALA A 33 7.92 15.20 -1.01
CA ALA A 33 6.88 15.21 -2.01
C ALA A 33 7.31 16.02 -3.25
N SER A 34 6.81 15.65 -4.43
CA SER A 34 7.04 16.38 -5.67
C SER A 34 5.88 16.23 -6.66
N GLY A 35 5.68 17.24 -7.52
CA GLY A 35 4.56 17.28 -8.47
C GLY A 35 3.22 17.59 -7.81
N PRO A 36 2.08 17.35 -8.51
CA PRO A 36 0.75 17.53 -7.95
C PRO A 36 0.55 16.73 -6.66
N GLN A 37 0.00 17.37 -5.64
CA GLN A 37 -0.31 16.76 -4.34
C GLN A 37 -1.80 16.54 -4.18
N LEU A 38 -2.20 15.65 -3.29
CA LEU A 38 -3.62 15.48 -2.94
C LEU A 38 -4.19 16.78 -2.37
N LYS A 39 -5.43 17.10 -2.73
CA LYS A 39 -6.19 18.12 -2.03
C LYS A 39 -6.54 17.60 -0.62
N ASP A 40 -6.22 18.40 0.39
CA ASP A 40 -6.61 18.12 1.77
C ASP A 40 -8.14 18.03 1.92
N GLY A 41 -8.62 17.11 2.75
CA GLY A 41 -10.03 16.93 3.06
C GLY A 41 -10.47 15.47 3.04
N ILE A 42 -11.78 15.28 3.05
CA ILE A 42 -12.41 13.96 3.00
C ILE A 42 -12.45 13.48 1.55
N TRP A 43 -11.97 12.26 1.35
CA TRP A 43 -11.98 11.51 0.11
C TRP A 43 -12.89 10.29 0.22
N ALA A 44 -13.56 9.95 -0.88
CA ALA A 44 -14.22 8.67 -1.05
C ALA A 44 -13.33 7.77 -1.90
N MET A 45 -12.87 6.66 -1.31
CA MET A 45 -12.40 5.50 -2.05
C MET A 45 -13.61 4.70 -2.50
N VAL A 46 -13.78 4.52 -3.80
CA VAL A 46 -14.93 3.81 -4.36
C VAL A 46 -14.52 2.48 -4.95
N ASP A 47 -15.34 1.46 -4.71
CA ASP A 47 -15.10 0.12 -5.25
C ASP A 47 -15.43 0.03 -6.75
N THR A 48 -16.32 0.90 -7.24
CA THR A 48 -16.75 0.98 -8.64
C THR A 48 -16.95 2.43 -9.08
N GLU A 49 -16.90 2.70 -10.39
CA GLU A 49 -17.07 4.04 -10.94
C GLU A 49 -18.50 4.59 -10.79
N ASP A 50 -19.49 3.71 -10.72
CA ASP A 50 -20.92 4.03 -10.54
C ASP A 50 -21.32 4.22 -9.06
N CYS A 51 -20.42 3.98 -8.11
CA CYS A 51 -20.65 4.33 -6.72
C CYS A 51 -20.82 5.85 -6.61
N VAL A 52 -21.98 6.34 -6.15
CA VAL A 52 -22.27 7.77 -5.97
C VAL A 52 -22.33 8.09 -4.48
N VAL A 53 -21.54 9.08 -4.05
CA VAL A 53 -21.52 9.56 -2.66
C VAL A 53 -22.16 10.94 -2.64
N ASP A 54 -23.15 11.14 -1.77
CA ASP A 54 -23.67 12.47 -1.48
C ASP A 54 -22.65 13.25 -0.63
N PRO A 55 -22.09 14.36 -1.15
CA PRO A 55 -21.12 15.16 -0.40
C PRO A 55 -21.68 15.80 0.88
N ALA A 56 -23.00 15.89 1.04
CA ALA A 56 -23.64 16.43 2.24
C ALA A 56 -23.91 15.36 3.31
N ALA A 57 -23.95 14.08 2.93
CA ALA A 57 -24.25 12.99 3.86
C ALA A 57 -23.18 12.85 4.96
N ALA A 58 -23.59 12.48 6.17
CA ALA A 58 -22.64 12.11 7.21
C ALA A 58 -21.89 10.83 6.80
N LEU A 59 -20.65 10.65 7.28
CA LEU A 59 -19.83 9.49 6.90
C LEU A 59 -20.52 8.13 7.18
N PRO A 60 -21.26 7.94 8.29
CA PRO A 60 -22.02 6.71 8.53
C PRO A 60 -23.15 6.44 7.53
N ASP A 61 -23.61 7.47 6.82
CA ASP A 61 -24.71 7.38 5.85
C ASP A 61 -24.19 7.20 4.42
N TRP A 62 -22.88 7.10 4.23
CA TRP A 62 -22.30 6.81 2.92
C TRP A 62 -22.65 5.39 2.47
N PRO A 63 -22.80 5.16 1.15
CA PRO A 63 -23.07 3.83 0.64
C PRO A 63 -21.89 2.89 0.90
N ASP A 64 -22.18 1.60 1.07
CA ASP A 64 -21.16 0.56 1.36
C ASP A 64 -20.03 0.48 0.33
N CYS A 65 -20.29 0.90 -0.92
CA CYS A 65 -19.30 0.95 -1.99
C CYS A 65 -18.26 2.07 -1.83
N ALA A 66 -18.42 2.95 -0.83
CA ALA A 66 -17.56 4.09 -0.56
C ALA A 66 -16.95 4.01 0.84
N ARG A 67 -15.62 4.04 0.90
CA ARG A 67 -14.86 4.09 2.14
C ARG A 67 -14.25 5.48 2.32
N PRO A 68 -14.46 6.14 3.46
CA PRO A 68 -13.90 7.45 3.68
C PRO A 68 -12.42 7.37 4.06
N VAL A 69 -11.64 8.32 3.55
CA VAL A 69 -10.26 8.58 3.94
C VAL A 69 -10.09 10.09 4.07
N LEU A 70 -9.36 10.54 5.08
CA LEU A 70 -8.95 11.93 5.18
C LEU A 70 -7.51 12.04 4.68
N ALA A 71 -7.27 12.86 3.66
CA ALA A 71 -5.94 13.26 3.26
C ALA A 71 -5.63 14.61 3.89
N ARG A 72 -4.47 14.74 4.53
CA ARG A 72 -4.02 16.01 5.12
C ARG A 72 -2.51 16.13 5.04
N GLY A 73 -2.02 17.01 4.18
CA GLY A 73 -0.59 17.19 3.96
C GLY A 73 0.08 15.88 3.55
N GLY A 74 1.01 15.40 4.37
CA GLY A 74 1.74 14.13 4.16
C GLY A 74 1.18 12.95 4.94
N GLU A 75 -0.11 12.97 5.30
CA GLU A 75 -0.77 11.91 6.07
C GLU A 75 -2.09 11.46 5.43
N TYR A 76 -2.33 10.16 5.46
CA TYR A 76 -3.66 9.57 5.35
C TYR A 76 -4.20 9.25 6.73
N LEU A 77 -5.49 9.48 6.93
CA LEU A 77 -6.23 9.06 8.09
C LEU A 77 -7.41 8.19 7.66
N GLY A 78 -7.61 7.07 8.34
CA GLY A 78 -8.74 6.18 8.11
C GLY A 78 -9.15 5.42 9.37
N PRO A 79 -10.32 4.77 9.37
CA PRO A 79 -10.79 3.97 10.49
C PRO A 79 -9.72 2.95 10.93
N ALA A 80 -9.51 2.82 12.24
CA ALA A 80 -8.58 1.84 12.78
C ALA A 80 -9.10 0.42 12.51
N SER A 81 -8.20 -0.53 12.26
CA SER A 81 -8.56 -1.90 11.90
C SER A 81 -9.14 -2.73 13.06
N ASP A 82 -8.94 -2.28 14.30
CA ASP A 82 -9.45 -2.90 15.53
C ASP A 82 -10.76 -2.27 16.02
N ASP A 83 -11.24 -1.21 15.36
CA ASP A 83 -12.48 -0.51 15.70
C ASP A 83 -13.75 -1.17 15.12
N ASP A 84 -13.66 -2.39 14.57
CA ASP A 84 -14.79 -3.08 13.92
C ASP A 84 -15.97 -3.34 14.87
N GLU A 85 -15.73 -3.42 16.18
CA GLU A 85 -16.78 -3.59 17.20
C GLU A 85 -17.46 -2.27 17.61
N LEU A 86 -16.92 -1.12 17.19
CA LEU A 86 -17.47 0.18 17.56
C LEU A 86 -18.69 0.57 16.72
N PRO A 87 -19.62 1.35 17.29
CA PRO A 87 -20.71 1.94 16.53
C PRO A 87 -20.18 2.76 15.33
N PRO A 88 -20.87 2.75 14.17
CA PRO A 88 -20.41 3.46 12.97
C PRO A 88 -20.08 4.94 13.20
N ALA A 89 -20.88 5.64 14.01
CA ALA A 89 -20.64 7.05 14.34
C ALA A 89 -19.30 7.28 15.07
N GLN A 90 -18.83 6.30 15.85
CA GLN A 90 -17.55 6.37 16.54
C GLN A 90 -16.39 5.92 15.65
N ARG A 91 -16.56 4.80 14.93
CA ARG A 91 -15.57 4.25 14.00
C ARG A 91 -15.26 5.22 12.84
N LEU A 92 -16.25 5.99 12.41
CA LEU A 92 -16.14 6.94 11.31
C LEU A 92 -15.90 8.38 11.78
N ASP A 93 -15.49 8.59 13.03
CA ASP A 93 -15.03 9.89 13.52
C ASP A 93 -13.56 10.13 13.11
N PRO A 94 -13.26 11.09 12.21
CA PRO A 94 -11.89 11.34 11.76
C PRO A 94 -10.94 11.81 12.86
N ALA A 95 -11.44 12.27 14.01
CA ALA A 95 -10.61 12.62 15.16
C ALA A 95 -9.93 11.41 15.81
N ARG A 96 -10.46 10.20 15.58
CA ARG A 96 -9.97 8.94 16.15
C ARG A 96 -9.14 8.10 15.19
N TRP A 97 -9.10 8.47 13.93
CA TRP A 97 -8.49 7.68 12.88
C TRP A 97 -6.97 7.55 13.01
N ASP A 98 -6.49 6.38 12.62
CA ASP A 98 -5.06 6.08 12.55
C ASP A 98 -4.40 6.92 11.48
N ARG A 99 -3.18 7.36 11.77
CA ARG A 99 -2.39 8.21 10.88
C ARG A 99 -1.31 7.41 10.20
N ILE A 100 -1.26 7.52 8.89
CA ILE A 100 -0.27 6.86 8.04
C ILE A 100 0.47 7.93 7.25
N ALA A 101 1.76 8.09 7.54
CA ALA A 101 2.60 9.03 6.81
C ALA A 101 2.84 8.53 5.38
N HIS A 102 2.82 9.44 4.42
CA HIS A 102 3.11 9.13 3.03
C HIS A 102 3.89 10.26 2.32
N VAL A 103 4.52 9.91 1.21
CA VAL A 103 5.22 10.84 0.31
C VAL A 103 4.79 10.56 -1.11
N LEU A 104 4.11 11.52 -1.74
CA LEU A 104 3.74 11.45 -3.15
C LEU A 104 4.83 12.10 -4.01
N ALA A 105 5.57 11.27 -4.72
CA ALA A 105 6.62 11.69 -5.64
C ALA A 105 6.10 11.77 -7.08
N ASP A 106 6.55 12.79 -7.81
CA ASP A 106 6.25 13.06 -9.20
C ASP A 106 6.51 11.84 -10.12
N GLY A 107 5.97 11.86 -11.33
CA GLY A 107 6.12 10.76 -12.29
C GLY A 107 4.88 10.52 -13.14
N ARG A 108 4.96 9.53 -14.02
CA ARG A 108 3.82 9.02 -14.79
C ARG A 108 3.87 7.47 -14.80
N PRO A 109 3.13 6.79 -13.91
CA PRO A 109 2.35 7.34 -12.78
C PRO A 109 3.24 7.98 -11.70
N GLN A 110 2.64 8.78 -10.82
CA GLN A 110 3.28 9.19 -9.55
C GLN A 110 3.48 7.96 -8.66
N ILE A 111 4.40 8.05 -7.70
CA ILE A 111 4.61 7.01 -6.69
C ILE A 111 4.22 7.56 -5.33
N ASP A 112 3.27 6.90 -4.70
CA ASP A 112 2.91 7.12 -3.31
C ASP A 112 3.67 6.13 -2.44
N GLN A 113 4.63 6.64 -1.67
CA GLN A 113 5.40 5.88 -0.70
C GLN A 113 4.75 6.00 0.67
N ILE A 114 4.26 4.89 1.20
CA ILE A 114 3.49 4.86 2.44
C ILE A 114 4.33 4.18 3.52
N ALA A 115 4.50 4.84 4.66
CA ALA A 115 5.20 4.29 5.82
C ALA A 115 4.26 3.36 6.60
N SER A 116 4.64 2.10 6.74
CA SER A 116 3.86 1.08 7.43
C SER A 116 4.59 0.61 8.70
N LYS A 117 3.86 0.56 9.82
CA LYS A 117 4.35 0.03 11.11
C LYS A 117 3.90 -1.41 11.39
N GLY A 118 3.15 -2.01 10.45
CA GLY A 118 2.64 -3.37 10.52
C GLY A 118 2.17 -3.85 9.14
N PRO A 119 1.62 -5.06 8.99
CA PRO A 119 1.09 -5.55 7.72
C PRO A 119 -0.19 -4.80 7.36
N VAL A 120 -0.07 -3.61 6.76
CA VAL A 120 -1.23 -2.76 6.45
C VAL A 120 -1.56 -2.87 4.96
N LEU A 121 -2.86 -3.06 4.67
CA LEU A 121 -3.52 -2.96 3.36
C LEU A 121 -3.57 -4.22 2.48
N ALA A 122 -3.91 -5.36 3.08
CA ALA A 122 -4.85 -6.31 2.53
C ALA A 122 -5.41 -7.07 3.73
N SER A 123 -6.64 -7.56 3.66
CA SER A 123 -7.21 -8.52 4.62
C SER A 123 -6.50 -9.89 4.55
N GLY A 124 -5.16 -9.86 4.59
CA GLY A 124 -4.25 -10.98 4.56
C GLY A 124 -3.54 -11.14 5.91
N PRO A 125 -3.03 -12.34 6.19
CA PRO A 125 -2.34 -12.62 7.44
C PRO A 125 -1.11 -11.72 7.61
N PRO A 126 -0.62 -11.57 8.86
CA PRO A 126 0.62 -10.87 9.14
C PRO A 126 1.77 -11.36 8.27
N VAL A 127 2.58 -10.43 7.79
CA VAL A 127 3.81 -10.77 7.08
C VAL A 127 4.85 -11.14 8.13
N ASP A 128 5.11 -12.43 8.32
CA ASP A 128 6.19 -12.88 9.19
C ASP A 128 7.53 -12.25 8.73
N GLY A 129 8.41 -11.93 9.68
CA GLY A 129 9.73 -11.32 9.40
C GLY A 129 9.74 -9.79 9.27
N VAL A 130 8.62 -9.11 9.49
CA VAL A 130 8.63 -7.68 9.84
C VAL A 130 9.00 -7.58 11.31
N ASP A 131 10.12 -6.92 11.61
CA ASP A 131 10.53 -6.60 12.97
C ASP A 131 9.46 -5.67 13.56
N GLU A 132 8.65 -6.19 14.51
CA GLU A 132 7.61 -5.43 15.21
C GLU A 132 8.28 -4.21 15.88
N GLY A 133 8.22 -3.05 15.21
CA GLY A 133 8.87 -1.82 15.68
C GLY A 133 9.71 -1.07 14.63
N LYS A 134 10.02 -1.67 13.46
CA LYS A 134 10.72 -0.95 12.38
C LYS A 134 9.77 -0.61 11.23
N PRO A 135 9.70 0.66 10.81
CA PRO A 135 8.88 1.04 9.67
C PRO A 135 9.42 0.39 8.40
N PHE A 136 8.53 -0.15 7.58
CA PHE A 136 8.83 -0.50 6.19
C PHE A 136 7.95 0.35 5.27
N TYR A 137 8.35 0.44 4.01
CA TYR A 137 7.67 1.26 3.02
C TYR A 137 7.01 0.38 1.99
N ILE A 138 5.75 0.66 1.72
CA ILE A 138 5.00 0.09 0.60
C ILE A 138 4.79 1.18 -0.45
N TYR A 139 4.53 0.75 -1.68
CA TYR A 139 4.43 1.65 -2.82
C TYR A 139 3.14 1.42 -3.57
N THR A 140 2.41 2.50 -3.84
CA THR A 140 1.34 2.50 -4.83
C THR A 140 1.68 3.45 -5.97
N ALA A 141 1.23 3.12 -7.16
CA ALA A 141 1.23 4.02 -8.29
C ALA A 141 -0.04 4.87 -8.22
N VAL A 142 0.10 6.16 -8.48
CA VAL A 142 -1.01 7.12 -8.50
C VAL A 142 -1.07 7.79 -9.86
N GLN A 143 -2.23 7.72 -10.48
CA GLN A 143 -2.56 8.42 -11.71
C GLN A 143 -3.64 9.45 -11.41
N PRO A 144 -3.29 10.75 -11.37
CA PRO A 144 -4.28 11.82 -11.30
C PRO A 144 -5.24 11.74 -12.50
N VAL A 145 -6.52 11.89 -12.22
CA VAL A 145 -7.62 11.92 -13.20
C VAL A 145 -8.22 13.33 -13.29
N ALA A 146 -8.27 14.05 -12.16
CA ALA A 146 -8.68 15.45 -12.11
C ALA A 146 -7.81 16.24 -11.14
N LEU A 147 -7.61 17.52 -11.47
CA LEU A 147 -6.96 18.52 -10.62
C LEU A 147 -7.93 19.69 -10.38
N ASP A 148 -7.77 20.41 -9.28
CA ASP A 148 -8.42 21.72 -9.09
C ASP A 148 -7.59 22.86 -9.71
N ASP A 149 -8.12 24.10 -9.63
CA ASP A 149 -7.47 25.30 -10.19
C ASP A 149 -6.12 25.63 -9.54
N ALA A 150 -5.85 25.09 -8.34
CA ALA A 150 -4.56 25.22 -7.66
C ALA A 150 -3.57 24.09 -8.03
N GLY A 151 -3.96 23.19 -8.93
CA GLY A 151 -3.14 22.05 -9.36
C GLY A 151 -3.10 20.89 -8.37
N ARG A 152 -4.00 20.85 -7.39
CA ARG A 152 -4.11 19.73 -6.43
C ARG A 152 -4.99 18.63 -7.00
N ILE A 153 -4.64 17.39 -6.75
CA ILE A 153 -5.38 16.22 -7.20
C ILE A 153 -6.73 16.17 -6.49
N THR A 154 -7.81 16.01 -7.25
CA THR A 154 -9.19 15.87 -6.74
C THR A 154 -9.87 14.58 -7.18
N ALA A 155 -9.32 13.87 -8.17
CA ALA A 155 -9.67 12.51 -8.50
C ALA A 155 -8.44 11.74 -8.97
N LEU A 156 -8.35 10.45 -8.63
CA LEU A 156 -7.22 9.61 -8.98
C LEU A 156 -7.61 8.14 -9.15
N ARG A 157 -6.80 7.42 -9.92
CA ARG A 157 -6.69 5.96 -9.89
C ARG A 157 -5.40 5.59 -9.19
N ARG A 158 -5.42 4.56 -8.36
CA ARG A 158 -4.22 4.03 -7.72
C ARG A 158 -4.18 2.51 -7.74
N TRP A 159 -2.98 1.95 -7.80
CA TRP A 159 -2.77 0.50 -7.78
C TRP A 159 -1.48 0.15 -7.05
N PRO A 160 -1.38 -1.03 -6.43
CA PRO A 160 -0.16 -1.45 -5.76
C PRO A 160 0.99 -1.58 -6.77
N VAL A 161 2.20 -1.23 -6.35
CA VAL A 161 3.41 -1.53 -7.13
C VAL A 161 3.77 -3.00 -6.88
N LEU A 162 3.55 -3.82 -7.90
CA LEU A 162 3.77 -5.25 -7.86
C LEU A 162 5.19 -5.63 -8.30
N CYS A 163 5.66 -6.76 -7.80
CA CYS A 163 6.94 -7.33 -8.16
C CYS A 163 6.98 -7.83 -9.61
N GLY A 164 5.83 -8.23 -10.16
CA GLY A 164 5.68 -8.82 -11.48
C GLY A 164 4.32 -9.51 -11.61
N PRO A 165 4.02 -10.18 -12.74
CA PRO A 165 2.77 -10.91 -12.91
C PRO A 165 2.63 -12.02 -11.85
N LYS A 166 1.41 -12.26 -11.36
CA LYS A 166 1.11 -13.36 -10.44
C LYS A 166 1.56 -14.70 -11.08
N PRO A 167 2.07 -15.68 -10.30
CA PRO A 167 2.43 -17.00 -10.84
C PRO A 167 1.23 -17.68 -11.52
N ALA A 168 1.44 -18.25 -12.71
CA ALA A 168 0.37 -18.90 -13.49
C ALA A 168 -0.17 -20.20 -12.87
N ARG A 169 0.51 -20.76 -11.87
CA ARG A 169 0.09 -21.93 -11.10
C ARG A 169 0.31 -21.63 -9.62
N LYS A 170 -0.58 -22.13 -8.75
CA LYS A 170 -0.33 -22.25 -7.30
C LYS A 170 0.89 -23.16 -7.15
N ALA A 171 2.08 -22.59 -7.20
CA ALA A 171 3.32 -23.35 -7.11
C ALA A 171 3.43 -23.81 -5.66
N ASN A 172 3.02 -25.05 -5.37
CA ASN A 172 3.39 -25.76 -4.17
C ASN A 172 4.86 -26.17 -4.26
N LYS A 173 5.77 -25.19 -4.31
CA LYS A 173 7.19 -25.43 -4.10
C LYS A 173 7.48 -25.24 -2.60
N PRO A 174 8.05 -26.23 -1.91
CA PRO A 174 8.45 -26.07 -0.51
C PRO A 174 9.36 -24.85 -0.35
N GLY A 175 9.03 -23.95 0.57
CA GLY A 175 9.84 -22.78 0.91
C GLY A 175 9.68 -21.54 0.02
N ARG A 176 8.65 -21.45 -0.83
CA ARG A 176 8.34 -20.24 -1.60
C ARG A 176 6.87 -19.85 -1.43
N SER A 177 6.59 -18.61 -1.00
CA SER A 177 5.22 -18.10 -0.92
C SER A 177 4.50 -18.19 -2.27
N ARG A 178 3.26 -18.68 -2.22
CA ARG A 178 2.35 -18.83 -3.38
C ARG A 178 2.00 -17.49 -4.05
N PHE A 179 2.34 -16.38 -3.43
CA PHE A 179 1.96 -15.03 -3.86
C PHE A 179 3.10 -14.30 -4.56
N VAL A 180 4.36 -14.73 -4.43
CA VAL A 180 5.51 -14.04 -5.01
C VAL A 180 5.73 -14.49 -6.45
N THR A 181 5.81 -13.55 -7.39
CA THR A 181 6.07 -13.82 -8.81
C THR A 181 7.32 -14.67 -9.06
N ASP A 182 7.31 -15.47 -10.13
CA ASP A 182 8.52 -16.12 -10.67
C ASP A 182 9.27 -15.23 -11.68
N LYS A 183 8.67 -14.12 -12.09
CA LYS A 183 9.15 -13.25 -13.15
C LYS A 183 9.13 -11.79 -12.69
N PRO A 184 10.04 -11.40 -11.77
CA PRO A 184 10.10 -10.04 -11.30
C PRO A 184 10.37 -9.07 -12.47
N PHE A 185 9.78 -7.87 -12.41
CA PHE A 185 10.07 -6.81 -13.36
C PHE A 185 11.56 -6.44 -13.33
N LYS A 186 12.07 -5.90 -14.45
CA LYS A 186 13.49 -5.58 -14.61
C LYS A 186 14.00 -4.61 -13.54
N GLY A 187 14.93 -5.10 -12.74
CA GLY A 187 15.58 -4.36 -11.67
C GLY A 187 14.91 -4.53 -10.29
N LEU A 188 13.93 -5.43 -10.20
CA LEU A 188 13.42 -5.93 -8.93
C LEU A 188 14.09 -7.26 -8.59
N ALA A 189 14.25 -7.51 -7.29
CA ALA A 189 14.78 -8.74 -6.74
C ALA A 189 13.91 -9.23 -5.60
N ILE A 190 13.60 -10.52 -5.62
CA ILE A 190 12.91 -11.20 -4.52
C ILE A 190 13.94 -11.45 -3.42
N LYS A 191 13.64 -11.04 -2.20
CA LYS A 191 14.47 -11.27 -1.01
C LYS A 191 13.60 -11.86 0.09
N GLY A 192 13.86 -13.11 0.45
CA GLY A 192 12.93 -13.89 1.26
C GLY A 192 11.61 -13.98 0.52
N GLU A 193 10.62 -13.26 1.03
CA GLU A 193 9.28 -13.22 0.43
C GLU A 193 8.79 -11.83 0.09
N GLY A 194 9.60 -10.82 0.38
CA GLY A 194 9.38 -9.48 -0.16
C GLY A 194 10.00 -9.33 -1.54
N CYS A 195 9.63 -8.26 -2.21
CA CYS A 195 10.26 -7.81 -3.44
C CYS A 195 10.86 -6.43 -3.23
N THR A 196 12.12 -6.24 -3.64
CA THR A 196 12.84 -4.98 -3.47
C THR A 196 13.28 -4.43 -4.82
N ALA A 197 13.24 -3.11 -4.97
CA ALA A 197 13.83 -2.43 -6.13
C ALA A 197 15.33 -2.19 -5.93
N LYS A 198 16.11 -2.27 -7.01
CA LYS A 198 17.54 -1.91 -6.98
C LYS A 198 17.79 -0.40 -6.95
N ASP A 199 16.85 0.37 -7.51
CA ASP A 199 16.91 1.81 -7.64
C ASP A 199 15.50 2.40 -7.90
N VAL A 200 15.39 3.72 -7.79
CA VAL A 200 14.15 4.47 -8.07
C VAL A 200 13.64 4.24 -9.50
N ALA A 201 14.55 4.07 -10.47
CA ALA A 201 14.15 3.82 -11.85
C ALA A 201 13.46 2.45 -12.02
N ALA A 202 13.90 1.43 -11.29
CA ALA A 202 13.25 0.12 -11.25
C ALA A 202 11.89 0.19 -10.57
N LEU A 203 11.78 0.94 -9.47
CA LEU A 203 10.49 1.18 -8.80
C LEU A 203 9.49 1.88 -9.74
N ARG A 204 9.91 2.92 -10.46
CA ARG A 204 9.08 3.62 -11.46
C ARG A 204 8.61 2.71 -12.60
N ARG A 205 9.50 1.88 -13.14
CA ARG A 205 9.12 0.89 -14.17
C ARG A 205 8.13 -0.13 -13.63
N ALA A 206 8.32 -0.60 -12.40
CA ALA A 206 7.41 -1.52 -11.76
C ALA A 206 6.04 -0.88 -11.53
N ALA A 207 5.99 0.37 -11.08
CA ALA A 207 4.76 1.12 -10.89
C ALA A 207 3.94 1.21 -12.19
N ALA A 208 4.58 1.58 -13.29
CA ALA A 208 3.93 1.61 -14.61
C ALA A 208 3.49 0.20 -15.08
N GLY A 209 4.36 -0.80 -14.96
CA GLY A 209 4.07 -2.17 -15.38
C GLY A 209 2.97 -2.86 -14.56
N SER A 210 2.75 -2.40 -13.32
CA SER A 210 1.76 -2.99 -12.42
C SER A 210 0.32 -2.69 -12.83
N GLU A 211 0.06 -1.62 -13.58
CA GLU A 211 -1.31 -1.25 -13.99
C GLU A 211 -1.99 -2.38 -14.77
N ALA A 212 -1.28 -2.98 -15.72
CA ALA A 212 -1.81 -4.03 -16.60
C ALA A 212 -2.09 -5.35 -15.87
N ILE A 213 -1.58 -5.52 -14.65
CA ILE A 213 -1.68 -6.76 -13.87
C ILE A 213 -2.33 -6.54 -12.49
N ALA A 214 -2.78 -5.31 -12.22
CA ALA A 214 -3.57 -4.97 -11.05
C ALA A 214 -5.01 -5.48 -11.28
N GLY A 215 -5.29 -6.68 -10.77
CA GLY A 215 -6.59 -7.32 -10.93
C GLY A 215 -6.84 -8.41 -9.89
N GLY A 216 -7.94 -8.26 -9.15
CA GLY A 216 -8.47 -9.25 -8.20
C GLY A 216 -7.57 -9.58 -6.99
N ASP A 217 -8.14 -10.28 -6.01
CA ASP A 217 -7.48 -10.78 -4.79
C ASP A 217 -6.74 -9.70 -3.97
N GLY A 218 -7.35 -8.51 -3.78
CA GLY A 218 -6.78 -7.45 -2.96
C GLY A 218 -5.72 -6.57 -3.65
N PHE A 219 -5.46 -6.76 -4.95
CA PHE A 219 -4.54 -5.93 -5.75
C PHE A 219 -5.27 -5.12 -6.84
N ALA A 220 -6.53 -4.78 -6.62
CA ALA A 220 -7.35 -4.05 -7.59
C ALA A 220 -6.92 -2.59 -7.71
N ILE A 221 -7.24 -2.01 -8.87
CA ILE A 221 -7.15 -0.56 -9.07
C ILE A 221 -8.27 0.08 -8.23
N ILE A 222 -7.90 1.04 -7.39
CA ILE A 222 -8.81 1.80 -6.55
C ILE A 222 -9.01 3.17 -7.20
N THR A 223 -10.25 3.59 -7.31
CA THR A 223 -10.60 4.95 -7.70
C THR A 223 -10.93 5.76 -6.45
N SER A 224 -10.42 6.98 -6.37
CA SER A 224 -10.71 7.89 -5.26
C SER A 224 -11.05 9.28 -5.77
N ARG A 225 -11.96 9.96 -5.06
CA ARG A 225 -12.35 11.35 -5.34
C ARG A 225 -12.46 12.17 -4.06
N TRP A 226 -12.03 13.42 -4.13
CA TRP A 226 -12.22 14.39 -3.07
C TRP A 226 -13.70 14.75 -2.96
N VAL A 227 -14.22 14.84 -1.74
CA VAL A 227 -15.65 15.05 -1.47
C VAL A 227 -15.89 16.42 -0.86
N ARG A 228 -15.20 16.74 0.24
CA ARG A 228 -15.37 18.00 0.97
C ARG A 228 -14.15 18.34 1.81
N ASP A 229 -14.01 19.62 2.16
CA ASP A 229 -13.03 20.07 3.13
C ASP A 229 -13.32 19.44 4.50
N TYR A 230 -12.29 19.30 5.31
CA TYR A 230 -12.41 18.85 6.69
C TYR A 230 -11.98 19.96 7.64
N ALA A 231 -12.89 20.41 8.49
CA ALA A 231 -12.61 21.27 9.63
C ALA A 231 -12.85 20.44 10.91
N PRO A 232 -11.85 20.26 11.78
CA PRO A 232 -12.02 19.58 13.07
C PRO A 232 -12.91 20.36 14.04
#